data_AF-A0A1E1XB79-F1
#
_entry.id   AF-A0A1E1XB79-F1
#
_cell.length_a   1.000
_cell.length_b   1.000
_cell.length_c   1.000
_cell.angle_alpha   90.00
_cell.angle_beta   90.00
_cell.angle_gamma   90.00
#
_symmetry.space_group_name_H-M   'P 1'
#
loop_
_entity.id
_entity.type
_entity.pdbx_description
1 polymer ?
#
loop_
_entity_poly.entity_id
_entity_poly.type
_entity_poly.pdbx_seq_one_letter_code
_entity_poly.pdbx_strand_id
1 'polypeptide(L)'
;AARALEEACSAQTHPGLSKMAAVQEQTKLLEKLRDKFSTTLSHHLNKLFLRLASETSQCGEVTLVKHTGCHNELRPYSELMLWLSRAPDPTRFTQLQKNYTNTMSKLYERELHIFFEQAKDRLTTKPMTGTLDRRLSTLQQETTEQMENRFDAVLERLLSMLEPVCLAEQQFCAAFFGLGSARIPGSASSQPAAAAAGYAAPVRAASDEALASVHRKERQINEELRRMMSALFPTLEAKLQNFLETYDKLDGVYSMHLLVRLNQHVMSAQDTGSFLSMAFGTVVVQAKRNFDRYMADKVRTVEEVKAPKRSKCGLLPFLVQFEEFAKQAEAIFRQSERRADLDKWYTRLVRAMFDAIGRIAVEHQRTPPEVVRLENFHQLYTLLYQLKIACLEAERREAKQRYSEALQAYVTHYFGRPLEKLNLFFEGVQSKVAQGVKEEEVGYQLAFSKQELRKVIREYPGKEVKRGLEALYRKVEKHLSDESSSSLLQVVWHSMQDEFIRQYKSLEALVQRCYPGSMITLEFTIDDILAFFSDIARSH
;
A
#
# COMPACT_ATOMS: atom_id res chain seq x y z
N ALA A 1 -41.42 -34.95 27.58
CA ALA A 1 -40.82 -35.10 28.92
C ALA A 1 -40.30 -33.76 29.47
N ALA A 2 -39.22 -33.19 28.91
CA ALA A 2 -38.66 -31.91 29.40
C ALA A 2 -39.67 -30.74 29.41
N ARG A 3 -40.42 -30.54 28.31
CA ARG A 3 -41.49 -29.53 28.22
C ARG A 3 -42.60 -29.74 29.26
N ALA A 4 -43.10 -30.98 29.40
CA ALA A 4 -44.10 -31.32 30.41
C ALA A 4 -43.60 -31.09 31.84
N LEU A 5 -42.30 -31.30 32.10
CA LEU A 5 -41.68 -31.00 33.39
C LEU A 5 -41.53 -29.49 33.63
N GLU A 6 -41.22 -28.71 32.61
CA GLU A 6 -41.19 -27.24 32.64
C GLU A 6 -42.59 -26.66 32.91
N GLU A 7 -43.60 -27.15 32.20
CA GLU A 7 -45.02 -26.78 32.41
C GLU A 7 -45.48 -27.14 33.82
N ALA A 8 -45.13 -28.32 34.33
CA ALA A 8 -45.49 -28.73 35.69
C ALA A 8 -44.76 -27.90 36.76
N CYS A 9 -43.49 -27.54 36.55
CA CYS A 9 -42.72 -26.70 37.48
C CYS A 9 -43.11 -25.20 37.43
N SER A 10 -43.65 -24.72 36.30
CA SER A 10 -44.04 -23.32 36.09
C SER A 10 -45.53 -23.04 36.36
N ALA A 11 -46.30 -24.08 36.69
CA ALA A 11 -47.71 -23.96 37.03
C ALA A 11 -47.93 -22.98 38.19
N GLN A 12 -48.75 -21.96 37.98
CA GLN A 12 -49.04 -20.94 38.98
C GLN A 12 -49.89 -21.53 40.11
N THR A 13 -49.26 -21.90 41.23
CA THR A 13 -49.97 -22.32 42.44
C THR A 13 -50.31 -21.11 43.31
N HIS A 14 -51.57 -20.99 43.75
CA HIS A 14 -52.01 -19.91 44.64
C HIS A 14 -51.14 -19.86 45.93
N PRO A 15 -50.73 -18.68 46.44
CA PRO A 15 -49.83 -18.56 47.60
C PRO A 15 -50.34 -19.22 48.90
N GLY A 16 -51.65 -19.44 49.02
CA GLY A 16 -52.24 -20.21 50.13
C GLY A 16 -52.03 -21.73 50.02
N LEU A 17 -51.89 -22.27 48.81
CA LEU A 17 -51.72 -23.70 48.54
C LEU A 17 -50.26 -24.15 48.66
N SER A 18 -49.30 -23.24 48.50
CA SER A 18 -47.85 -23.54 48.64
C SER A 18 -47.43 -23.94 50.06
N LYS A 19 -48.27 -23.66 51.06
CA LYS A 19 -48.07 -24.08 52.46
C LYS A 19 -48.63 -25.48 52.75
N MET A 20 -49.37 -26.09 51.82
CA MET A 20 -49.91 -27.44 52.00
C MET A 20 -48.79 -28.48 51.83
N ALA A 21 -48.75 -29.46 52.74
CA ALA A 21 -47.74 -30.53 52.72
C ALA A 21 -47.71 -31.29 51.38
N ALA A 22 -48.88 -31.59 50.81
CA ALA A 22 -48.99 -32.28 49.52
C ALA A 22 -48.39 -31.47 48.35
N VAL A 23 -48.56 -30.14 48.34
CA VAL A 23 -47.98 -29.26 47.32
C VAL A 23 -46.47 -29.17 47.49
N GLN A 24 -45.98 -29.05 48.72
CA GLN A 24 -44.53 -29.04 49.00
C GLN A 24 -43.87 -30.38 48.64
N GLU A 25 -44.52 -31.50 48.91
CA GLU A 25 -44.03 -32.83 48.54
C GLU A 25 -43.97 -32.99 47.02
N GLN A 26 -45.01 -32.58 46.29
CA GLN A 26 -45.04 -32.65 44.83
C GLN A 26 -44.01 -31.71 44.19
N THR A 27 -43.83 -30.49 44.71
CA THR A 27 -42.78 -29.58 44.24
C THR A 27 -41.38 -30.18 44.45
N LYS A 28 -41.10 -30.76 45.63
CA LYS A 28 -39.84 -31.47 45.89
C LYS A 28 -39.62 -32.65 44.96
N LEU A 29 -40.67 -33.39 44.62
CA LEU A 29 -40.58 -34.51 43.66
C LEU A 29 -40.25 -34.00 42.25
N LEU A 30 -40.92 -32.95 41.79
CA LEU A 30 -40.66 -32.32 40.48
C LEU A 30 -39.22 -31.76 40.41
N GLU A 31 -38.73 -31.14 41.48
CA GLU A 31 -37.33 -30.69 41.58
C GLU A 31 -36.34 -31.85 41.49
N LYS A 32 -36.58 -32.95 42.21
CA LYS A 32 -35.75 -34.16 42.14
C LYS A 32 -35.74 -34.77 40.73
N LEU A 33 -36.89 -34.82 40.06
CA LEU A 33 -36.99 -35.31 38.68
C LEU A 33 -36.23 -34.40 37.71
N ARG A 34 -36.36 -33.08 37.87
CA ARG A 34 -35.60 -32.09 37.11
C ARG A 34 -34.11 -32.25 37.30
N ASP A 35 -33.64 -32.36 38.54
CA ASP A 35 -32.21 -32.54 38.83
C ASP A 35 -31.66 -33.86 38.25
N LYS A 36 -32.41 -34.97 38.37
CA LYS A 36 -32.02 -36.26 37.80
C LYS A 36 -31.94 -36.20 36.28
N PHE A 37 -32.93 -35.61 35.62
CA PHE A 37 -32.95 -35.45 34.17
C PHE A 37 -31.81 -34.53 33.70
N SER A 38 -31.64 -33.36 34.33
CA SER A 38 -30.55 -32.42 34.02
C SER A 38 -29.17 -33.07 34.17
N THR A 39 -28.95 -33.83 35.25
CA THR A 39 -27.67 -34.54 35.48
C THR A 39 -27.40 -35.59 34.40
N THR A 40 -28.42 -36.37 34.04
CA THR A 40 -28.31 -37.41 33.00
C THR A 40 -28.02 -36.78 31.63
N LEU A 41 -28.73 -35.69 31.31
CA LEU A 41 -28.54 -34.95 30.07
C LEU A 41 -27.14 -34.32 30.00
N SER A 42 -26.67 -33.67 31.06
CA SER A 42 -25.33 -33.08 31.11
C SER A 42 -24.24 -34.12 30.93
N HIS A 43 -24.37 -35.30 31.55
CA HIS A 43 -23.42 -36.40 31.38
C HIS A 43 -23.40 -36.93 29.94
N HIS A 44 -24.58 -37.10 29.34
CA HIS A 44 -24.72 -37.55 27.96
C HIS A 44 -24.08 -36.56 26.98
N LEU A 45 -24.39 -35.28 27.09
CA LEU A 45 -23.84 -34.23 26.24
C LEU A 45 -22.33 -34.10 26.39
N ASN A 46 -21.81 -34.18 27.62
CA ASN A 46 -20.37 -34.13 27.86
C ASN A 46 -19.64 -35.30 27.20
N LYS A 47 -20.19 -36.52 27.29
CA LYS A 47 -19.66 -37.69 26.56
C LYS A 47 -19.73 -37.49 25.06
N LEU A 48 -20.82 -36.93 24.55
CA LEU A 48 -21.01 -36.66 23.13
C LEU A 48 -19.99 -35.64 22.61
N PHE A 49 -19.73 -34.55 23.33
CA PHE A 49 -18.69 -33.57 22.97
C PHE A 49 -17.30 -34.20 22.87
N LEU A 50 -16.92 -35.04 23.84
CA LEU A 50 -15.64 -35.74 23.86
C LEU A 50 -15.51 -36.72 22.68
N ARG A 51 -16.57 -37.48 22.40
CA ARG A 51 -16.61 -38.42 21.28
C ARG A 51 -16.44 -37.70 19.93
N LEU A 52 -17.24 -36.67 19.71
CA LEU A 52 -17.23 -35.90 18.46
C LEU A 52 -15.87 -35.26 18.19
N ALA A 53 -15.23 -34.68 19.22
CA ALA A 53 -13.90 -34.09 19.06
C ALA A 53 -12.78 -35.12 18.78
N SER A 54 -12.97 -36.37 19.23
CA SER A 54 -12.02 -37.45 18.98
C SER A 54 -12.18 -38.07 17.59
N GLU A 55 -13.41 -38.19 17.10
CA GLU A 55 -13.72 -38.80 15.80
C GLU A 55 -13.28 -37.90 14.63
N THR A 56 -13.39 -36.57 14.77
CA THR A 56 -12.92 -35.61 13.76
C THR A 56 -11.40 -35.53 13.63
N SER A 57 -10.64 -35.99 14.64
CA SER A 57 -9.17 -35.98 14.60
C SER A 57 -8.54 -36.96 13.59
N GLN A 58 -9.33 -37.79 12.90
CA GLN A 58 -8.84 -38.89 12.05
C GLN A 58 -8.95 -38.66 10.53
N CYS A 59 -9.44 -37.51 10.06
CA CYS A 59 -9.62 -37.27 8.62
C CYS A 59 -8.30 -36.82 7.96
N GLY A 60 -7.76 -37.66 7.07
CA GLY A 60 -6.42 -37.55 6.48
C GLY A 60 -6.22 -36.48 5.40
N GLU A 61 -7.10 -35.49 5.25
CA GLU A 61 -6.91 -34.40 4.28
C GLU A 61 -6.82 -33.00 4.89
N VAL A 62 -5.65 -32.43 4.65
CA VAL A 62 -5.02 -31.17 5.08
C VAL A 62 -5.82 -29.92 4.66
N THR A 63 -6.95 -29.64 5.32
CA THR A 63 -7.70 -28.38 5.22
C THR A 63 -8.44 -28.07 6.53
N LEU A 64 -8.68 -26.78 6.82
CA LEU A 64 -9.52 -26.38 7.97
C LEU A 64 -10.98 -26.78 7.71
N VAL A 65 -11.57 -27.61 8.57
CA VAL A 65 -12.90 -28.22 8.35
C VAL A 65 -13.98 -27.47 9.14
N LYS A 66 -15.16 -27.29 8.55
CA LYS A 66 -16.30 -26.59 9.19
C LYS A 66 -17.03 -27.41 10.27
N HIS A 67 -16.55 -28.61 10.59
CA HIS A 67 -17.12 -29.58 11.56
C HIS A 67 -18.65 -29.76 11.50
N THR A 68 -19.24 -29.63 10.31
CA THR A 68 -20.70 -29.68 10.11
C THR A 68 -21.34 -31.00 10.54
N GLY A 69 -20.59 -32.10 10.47
CA GLY A 69 -21.02 -33.41 11.00
C GLY A 69 -21.27 -33.35 12.52
N CYS A 70 -20.33 -32.81 13.28
CA CYS A 70 -20.46 -32.60 14.73
C CYS A 70 -21.66 -31.69 15.05
N HIS A 71 -21.81 -30.59 14.30
CA HIS A 71 -22.94 -29.68 14.48
C HIS A 71 -24.28 -30.36 14.26
N ASN A 72 -24.39 -31.21 13.23
CA ASN A 72 -25.61 -31.94 12.90
C ASN A 72 -25.98 -32.98 13.96
N GLU A 73 -25.00 -33.65 14.58
CA GLU A 73 -25.24 -34.60 15.67
C GLU A 73 -25.67 -33.92 16.98
N LEU A 74 -25.20 -32.69 17.23
CA LEU A 74 -25.57 -31.91 18.40
C LEU A 74 -26.91 -31.19 18.25
N ARG A 75 -27.29 -30.82 17.03
CA ARG A 75 -28.50 -30.05 16.72
C ARG A 75 -29.82 -30.58 17.33
N PRO A 76 -30.08 -31.90 17.39
CA PRO A 76 -31.29 -32.43 18.03
C PRO A 76 -31.40 -32.07 19.53
N TYR A 77 -30.28 -31.77 20.18
CA TYR A 77 -30.22 -31.43 21.60
C TYR A 77 -30.35 -29.92 21.88
N SER A 78 -30.45 -29.05 20.86
CA SER A 78 -30.54 -27.59 21.07
C SER A 78 -31.72 -27.18 21.94
N GLU A 79 -32.89 -27.80 21.75
CA GLU A 79 -34.08 -27.53 22.57
C GLU A 79 -33.87 -27.94 24.04
N LEU A 80 -33.11 -29.01 24.27
CA LEU A 80 -32.78 -29.48 25.62
C LEU A 80 -31.72 -28.60 26.29
N MET A 81 -30.80 -28.03 25.50
CA MET A 81 -29.85 -27.01 25.98
C MET A 81 -30.55 -25.71 26.36
N LEU A 82 -31.53 -25.27 25.57
CA LEU A 82 -32.37 -24.11 25.88
C LEU A 82 -33.25 -24.36 27.11
N TRP A 83 -33.75 -25.58 27.29
CA TRP A 83 -34.45 -25.97 28.51
C TRP A 83 -33.55 -25.88 29.75
N LEU A 84 -32.27 -26.30 29.63
CA LEU A 84 -31.30 -26.15 30.71
C LEU A 84 -30.95 -24.69 31.03
N SER A 85 -30.93 -23.79 30.04
CA SER A 85 -30.63 -22.37 30.29
C SER A 85 -31.77 -21.64 31.01
N ARG A 86 -33.00 -22.13 30.91
CA ARG A 86 -34.20 -21.60 31.62
C ARG A 86 -34.37 -22.15 33.04
N ALA A 87 -33.53 -23.10 33.45
CA ALA A 87 -33.59 -23.66 34.79
C ALA A 87 -33.22 -22.60 35.86
N PRO A 88 -33.78 -22.68 37.08
CA PRO A 88 -33.49 -21.71 38.15
C PRO A 88 -32.02 -21.73 38.61
N ASP A 89 -31.29 -22.82 38.35
CA ASP A 89 -29.85 -22.92 38.55
C ASP A 89 -29.13 -23.06 37.18
N PRO A 90 -28.53 -21.98 36.66
CA PRO A 90 -27.83 -22.00 35.37
C PRO A 90 -26.45 -22.67 35.44
N THR A 91 -25.99 -23.13 36.61
CA THR A 91 -24.64 -23.67 36.81
C THR A 91 -24.32 -24.83 35.85
N ARG A 92 -25.28 -25.73 35.62
CA ARG A 92 -25.10 -26.88 34.71
C ARG A 92 -25.00 -26.47 33.25
N PHE A 93 -25.77 -25.46 32.83
CA PHE A 93 -25.71 -24.91 31.49
C PHE A 93 -24.35 -24.24 31.23
N THR A 94 -23.88 -23.40 32.17
CA THR A 94 -22.56 -22.75 32.11
C THR A 94 -21.42 -23.77 32.11
N GLN A 95 -21.54 -24.85 32.90
CA GLN A 95 -20.58 -25.95 32.88
C GLN A 95 -20.54 -26.68 31.54
N LEU A 96 -21.70 -26.92 30.90
CA LEU A 96 -21.76 -27.54 29.58
C LEU A 96 -21.17 -26.65 28.49
N GLN A 97 -21.45 -25.35 28.52
CA GLN A 97 -20.78 -24.37 27.66
C GLN A 97 -19.26 -24.46 27.81
N LYS A 98 -18.77 -24.40 29.05
CA LYS A 98 -17.33 -24.50 29.33
C LYS A 98 -16.73 -25.84 28.88
N ASN A 99 -17.42 -26.96 29.08
CA ASN A 99 -16.95 -28.27 28.67
C ASN A 99 -16.89 -28.41 27.14
N TYR A 100 -17.91 -27.93 26.42
CA TYR A 100 -17.91 -27.86 24.97
C TYR A 100 -16.73 -27.02 24.48
N THR A 101 -16.62 -25.79 24.98
CA THR A 101 -15.57 -24.85 24.60
C THR A 101 -14.18 -25.42 24.88
N ASN A 102 -13.91 -25.97 26.06
CA ASN A 102 -12.61 -26.56 26.39
C ASN A 102 -12.26 -27.77 25.51
N THR A 103 -13.26 -28.56 25.10
CA THR A 103 -13.04 -29.75 24.29
C THR A 103 -12.75 -29.36 22.84
N MET A 104 -13.59 -28.51 22.25
CA MET A 104 -13.42 -28.06 20.86
C MET A 104 -12.24 -27.11 20.70
N SER A 105 -11.93 -26.28 21.71
CA SER A 105 -10.74 -25.41 21.70
C SER A 105 -9.45 -26.18 21.48
N LYS A 106 -9.27 -27.32 22.16
CA LYS A 106 -8.10 -28.20 21.97
C LYS A 106 -8.03 -28.79 20.55
N LEU A 107 -9.18 -29.12 19.96
CA LEU A 107 -9.26 -29.58 18.58
C LEU A 107 -8.83 -28.46 17.62
N TYR A 108 -9.42 -27.27 17.75
CA TYR A 108 -9.10 -26.12 16.91
C TYR A 108 -7.66 -25.65 17.06
N GLU A 109 -7.08 -25.66 18.26
CA GLU A 109 -5.67 -25.32 18.47
C GLU A 109 -4.73 -26.24 17.67
N ARG A 110 -5.01 -27.55 17.67
CA ARG A 110 -4.25 -28.54 16.91
C ARG A 110 -4.43 -28.33 15.40
N GLU A 111 -5.67 -28.18 14.94
CA GLU A 111 -5.98 -27.98 13.52
C GLU A 111 -5.37 -26.68 13.00
N LEU A 112 -5.51 -25.57 13.73
CA LEU A 112 -4.88 -24.31 13.40
C LEU A 112 -3.35 -24.41 13.41
N HIS A 113 -2.75 -25.15 14.35
CA HIS A 113 -1.31 -25.35 14.32
C HIS A 113 -0.86 -26.05 13.04
N ILE A 114 -1.48 -27.17 12.70
CA ILE A 114 -1.18 -27.93 11.48
C ILE A 114 -1.41 -27.06 10.23
N PHE A 115 -2.52 -26.33 10.18
CA PHE A 115 -2.88 -25.46 9.07
C PHE A 115 -1.86 -24.35 8.80
N PHE A 116 -1.40 -23.66 9.86
CA PHE A 116 -0.40 -22.61 9.73
C PHE A 116 0.99 -23.17 9.40
N GLU A 117 1.38 -24.31 9.95
CA GLU A 117 2.65 -24.96 9.58
C GLU A 117 2.65 -25.40 8.12
N GLN A 118 1.54 -25.91 7.59
CA GLN A 118 1.42 -26.24 6.17
C GLN A 118 1.47 -25.02 5.26
N ALA A 119 0.90 -23.90 5.70
CA ALA A 119 1.03 -22.63 4.96
C ALA A 119 2.50 -22.20 4.90
N LYS A 120 3.25 -22.32 6.02
CA LYS A 120 4.69 -22.08 6.05
C LYS A 120 5.46 -23.07 5.17
N ASP A 121 5.13 -24.35 5.23
CA ASP A 121 5.77 -25.38 4.40
C ASP A 121 5.58 -25.12 2.91
N ARG A 122 4.41 -24.66 2.48
CA ARG A 122 4.18 -24.27 1.07
C ARG A 122 5.01 -23.06 0.63
N LEU A 123 5.42 -22.22 1.58
CA LEU A 123 6.27 -21.06 1.34
C LEU A 123 7.77 -21.40 1.42
N THR A 124 8.15 -22.47 2.11
CA THR A 124 9.53 -22.94 2.17
C THR A 124 9.86 -24.02 1.14
N THR A 125 8.89 -24.87 0.77
CA THR A 125 9.07 -25.96 -0.21
C THR A 125 8.90 -25.46 -1.63
N LYS A 126 9.88 -25.73 -2.49
CA LYS A 126 9.76 -25.49 -3.94
C LYS A 126 8.64 -26.38 -4.50
N PRO A 127 7.84 -25.90 -5.47
CA PRO A 127 6.76 -26.69 -6.04
C PRO A 127 7.33 -27.96 -6.69
N MET A 128 7.11 -29.10 -6.04
CA MET A 128 7.41 -30.41 -6.58
C MET A 128 6.20 -30.87 -7.37
N THR A 129 6.05 -30.37 -8.60
CA THR A 129 5.04 -30.89 -9.53
C THR A 129 5.50 -32.27 -10.01
N GLY A 130 4.83 -33.30 -9.51
CA GLY A 130 4.98 -34.65 -10.01
C GLY A 130 4.33 -34.80 -11.38
N THR A 131 5.15 -34.96 -12.42
CA THR A 131 4.93 -35.95 -13.50
C THR A 131 6.23 -36.14 -14.27
N LEU A 132 6.33 -37.29 -14.90
CA LEU A 132 7.54 -38.01 -15.28
C LEU A 132 8.43 -37.38 -16.39
N ASP A 133 8.64 -36.06 -16.45
CA ASP A 133 9.50 -35.42 -17.45
C ASP A 133 10.75 -34.76 -16.84
N ARG A 134 11.47 -35.55 -16.04
CA ARG A 134 12.80 -35.16 -15.54
C ARG A 134 13.86 -35.69 -16.49
N ARG A 135 14.26 -34.89 -17.48
CA ARG A 135 15.66 -34.94 -17.94
C ARG A 135 16.26 -33.73 -18.66
N LEU A 136 15.57 -32.60 -18.90
CA LEU A 136 16.21 -31.46 -19.58
C LEU A 136 15.87 -30.03 -19.12
N SER A 137 15.20 -29.83 -17.98
CA SER A 137 14.92 -28.49 -17.45
C SER A 137 15.01 -28.48 -15.92
N THR A 138 15.57 -27.52 -15.20
CA THR A 138 16.43 -26.36 -15.46
C THR A 138 16.97 -25.97 -14.07
N LEU A 139 18.25 -25.57 -13.97
CA LEU A 139 18.78 -24.83 -12.79
C LEU A 139 18.26 -23.39 -12.82
N GLN A 140 16.94 -23.19 -12.89
CA GLN A 140 16.34 -21.85 -12.80
C GLN A 140 16.12 -21.53 -11.32
N GLN A 141 16.87 -20.54 -10.84
CA GLN A 141 16.60 -19.85 -9.58
C GLN A 141 15.18 -19.28 -9.67
N GLU A 142 14.32 -19.53 -8.67
CA GLU A 142 13.01 -18.88 -8.61
C GLU A 142 13.21 -17.35 -8.63
N THR A 143 12.42 -16.65 -9.46
CA THR A 143 12.46 -15.19 -9.49
C THR A 143 11.76 -14.60 -8.26
N THR A 144 12.14 -13.40 -7.86
CA THR A 144 11.49 -12.69 -6.74
C THR A 144 9.98 -12.57 -6.93
N GLU A 145 9.54 -12.29 -8.16
CA GLU A 145 8.11 -12.22 -8.51
C GLU A 145 7.38 -13.56 -8.30
N GLN A 146 8.01 -14.70 -8.57
CA GLN A 146 7.39 -16.02 -8.33
C GLN A 146 7.21 -16.29 -6.84
N MET A 147 8.17 -15.87 -6.01
CA MET A 147 8.06 -16.00 -4.55
C MET A 147 6.95 -15.12 -3.98
N GLU A 148 6.85 -13.86 -4.44
CA GLU A 148 5.79 -12.92 -4.05
C GLU A 148 4.40 -13.43 -4.45
N ASN A 149 4.23 -13.91 -5.68
CA ASN A 149 2.96 -14.48 -6.15
C ASN A 149 2.55 -15.73 -5.36
N ARG A 150 3.51 -16.59 -5.02
CA ARG A 150 3.26 -17.76 -4.18
C ARG A 150 2.86 -17.36 -2.76
N PHE A 151 3.51 -16.34 -2.19
CA PHE A 151 3.15 -15.78 -0.91
C PHE A 151 1.72 -15.26 -0.89
N ASP A 152 1.37 -14.43 -1.86
CA ASP A 152 0.03 -13.84 -2.00
C ASP A 152 -1.06 -14.91 -2.14
N ALA A 153 -0.80 -15.97 -2.92
CA ALA A 153 -1.72 -17.09 -3.08
C ALA A 153 -1.92 -17.90 -1.80
N VAL A 154 -0.84 -18.18 -1.05
CA VAL A 154 -0.93 -18.89 0.24
C VAL A 154 -1.64 -18.02 1.29
N LEU A 155 -1.35 -16.73 1.33
CA LEU A 155 -1.98 -15.78 2.24
C LEU A 155 -3.49 -15.69 1.99
N GLU A 156 -3.91 -15.53 0.74
CA GLU A 156 -5.34 -15.52 0.38
C GLU A 156 -6.02 -16.83 0.75
N ARG A 157 -5.36 -17.97 0.50
CA ARG A 157 -5.89 -19.28 0.88
C ARG A 157 -6.02 -19.42 2.40
N LEU A 158 -5.05 -18.89 3.16
CA LEU A 158 -5.06 -18.92 4.61
C LEU A 158 -6.27 -18.14 5.15
N LEU A 159 -6.46 -16.89 4.69
CA LEU A 159 -7.52 -16.01 5.18
C LEU A 159 -8.92 -16.50 4.76
N SER A 160 -9.09 -16.89 3.49
CA SER A 160 -10.38 -17.38 2.96
C SER A 160 -10.87 -18.69 3.59
N MET A 161 -9.98 -19.50 4.17
CA MET A 161 -10.35 -20.74 4.86
C MET A 161 -10.74 -20.53 6.32
N LEU A 162 -10.26 -19.47 6.97
CA LEU A 162 -10.59 -19.16 8.36
C LEU A 162 -12.05 -18.70 8.49
N GLU A 163 -12.49 -17.82 7.59
CA GLU A 163 -13.85 -17.26 7.61
C GLU A 163 -14.97 -18.30 7.68
N PRO A 164 -15.06 -19.28 6.76
CA PRO A 164 -16.17 -20.21 6.79
C PRO A 164 -16.18 -21.14 8.01
N VAL A 165 -15.02 -21.40 8.63
CA VAL A 165 -14.93 -22.26 9.82
C VAL A 165 -15.37 -21.48 11.06
N CYS A 166 -14.83 -20.27 11.25
CA CYS A 166 -15.24 -19.41 12.36
C CYS A 166 -16.72 -19.02 12.26
N LEU A 167 -17.23 -18.73 11.05
CA LEU A 167 -18.62 -18.37 10.85
C LEU A 167 -19.57 -19.55 11.11
N ALA A 168 -19.23 -20.76 10.62
CA ALA A 168 -20.03 -21.96 10.89
C ALA A 168 -20.10 -22.25 12.40
N GLU A 169 -18.97 -22.16 13.10
CA GLU A 169 -18.90 -22.38 14.54
C GLU A 169 -19.66 -21.29 15.32
N GLN A 170 -19.56 -20.03 14.91
CA GLN A 170 -20.30 -18.92 15.51
C GLN A 170 -21.81 -19.10 15.35
N GLN A 171 -22.28 -19.48 14.15
CA GLN A 171 -23.69 -19.76 13.87
C GLN A 171 -24.19 -20.97 14.67
N PHE A 172 -23.38 -22.02 14.78
CA PHE A 172 -23.70 -23.19 15.60
C PHE A 172 -23.83 -22.80 17.08
N CYS A 173 -22.85 -22.09 17.65
CA CYS A 173 -22.88 -21.65 19.05
C CYS A 173 -24.09 -20.76 19.35
N ALA A 174 -24.40 -19.82 18.44
CA ALA A 174 -25.58 -18.98 18.54
C ALA A 174 -26.88 -19.81 18.60
N ALA A 175 -27.01 -20.81 17.73
CA ALA A 175 -28.19 -21.65 17.66
C ALA A 175 -28.29 -22.68 18.81
N PHE A 176 -27.19 -23.34 19.17
CA PHE A 176 -27.17 -24.45 20.12
C PHE A 176 -27.25 -23.99 21.58
N PHE A 177 -26.60 -22.87 21.91
CA PHE A 177 -26.65 -22.30 23.26
C PHE A 177 -27.73 -21.23 23.44
N GLY A 178 -28.54 -20.96 22.40
CA GLY A 178 -29.56 -19.92 22.47
C GLY A 178 -28.99 -18.51 22.57
N LEU A 179 -27.75 -18.32 22.10
CA LEU A 179 -27.04 -17.03 22.01
C LEU A 179 -27.30 -16.33 20.65
N GLY A 180 -28.47 -16.57 20.06
CA GLY A 180 -28.91 -15.93 18.82
C GLY A 180 -30.17 -15.12 19.07
N SER A 181 -30.32 -13.97 18.41
CA SER A 181 -31.56 -13.18 18.43
C SER A 181 -32.72 -14.08 18.01
N ALA A 182 -33.78 -14.15 18.83
CA ALA A 182 -35.02 -14.80 18.45
C ALA A 182 -35.48 -14.14 17.14
N ARG A 183 -35.41 -14.89 16.04
CA ARG A 183 -35.80 -14.44 14.70
C ARG A 183 -37.21 -13.83 14.80
N ILE A 184 -37.30 -12.51 14.74
CA ILE A 184 -38.58 -11.79 14.74
C ILE A 184 -39.34 -12.28 13.50
N PRO A 185 -40.54 -12.89 13.63
CA PRO A 185 -41.36 -13.19 12.48
C PRO A 185 -41.95 -11.87 11.96
N GLY A 186 -41.42 -11.36 10.85
CA GLY A 186 -42.02 -10.22 10.15
C GLY A 186 -41.00 -9.19 9.64
N SER A 187 -40.24 -9.55 8.61
CA SER A 187 -39.66 -8.55 7.70
C SER A 187 -40.09 -8.94 6.28
N ALA A 188 -41.30 -8.51 5.92
CA ALA A 188 -41.67 -8.32 4.53
C ALA A 188 -41.48 -6.83 4.22
N SER A 189 -40.69 -6.57 3.19
CA SER A 189 -40.37 -5.28 2.63
C SER A 189 -41.62 -4.46 2.23
N SER A 190 -41.48 -3.13 2.38
CA SER A 190 -41.80 -2.08 1.39
C SER A 190 -42.86 -1.02 1.75
N GLN A 191 -42.40 0.22 1.56
CA GLN A 191 -43.08 1.52 1.31
C GLN A 191 -43.56 2.39 2.50
N PRO A 192 -43.16 3.69 2.52
CA PRO A 192 -43.83 4.71 3.31
C PRO A 192 -44.92 5.40 2.46
N ALA A 193 -46.18 5.29 2.89
CA ALA A 193 -47.27 6.12 2.38
C ALA A 193 -47.59 7.22 3.41
N ALA A 194 -47.72 8.44 2.91
CA ALA A 194 -47.94 9.66 3.68
C ALA A 194 -49.39 9.87 4.12
N ALA A 195 -49.52 10.76 5.13
CA ALA A 195 -50.68 11.56 5.54
C ALA A 195 -51.78 10.91 6.41
N ALA A 196 -51.89 11.38 7.66
CA ALA A 196 -52.99 12.26 8.12
C ALA A 196 -52.81 12.63 9.60
N ALA A 197 -53.15 13.88 9.94
CA ALA A 197 -53.06 14.47 11.26
C ALA A 197 -54.15 13.96 12.23
N GLY A 198 -53.86 14.00 13.54
CA GLY A 198 -54.90 14.03 14.57
C GLY A 198 -54.53 13.33 15.88
N TYR A 199 -54.46 14.13 16.95
CA TYR A 199 -54.46 13.76 18.37
C TYR A 199 -53.17 13.24 19.01
N ALA A 200 -52.71 14.01 20.00
CA ALA A 200 -51.60 13.72 20.89
C ALA A 200 -51.96 12.59 21.87
N ALA A 201 -51.10 11.58 21.96
CA ALA A 201 -51.01 10.64 23.08
C ALA A 201 -49.53 10.22 23.27
N PRO A 202 -49.06 10.00 24.51
CA PRO A 202 -47.65 9.71 24.79
C PRO A 202 -47.37 8.21 24.60
N VAL A 203 -47.23 7.76 23.36
CA VAL A 203 -46.93 6.33 23.05
C VAL A 203 -45.55 6.14 22.41
N ARG A 204 -44.87 7.24 22.02
CA ARG A 204 -43.53 7.16 21.37
C ARG A 204 -42.38 6.81 22.32
N ALA A 205 -42.40 7.27 23.57
CA ALA A 205 -41.31 7.03 24.52
C ALA A 205 -41.18 5.54 24.92
N ALA A 206 -42.30 4.83 25.10
CA ALA A 206 -42.29 3.40 25.44
C ALA A 206 -41.78 2.52 24.28
N SER A 207 -42.01 2.94 23.03
CA SER A 207 -41.52 2.24 21.84
C SER A 207 -40.01 2.41 21.66
N ASP A 208 -39.49 3.63 21.85
CA ASP A 208 -38.05 3.91 21.77
C ASP A 208 -37.26 3.23 22.91
N GLU A 209 -37.82 3.17 24.11
CA GLU A 209 -37.21 2.49 25.25
C GLU A 209 -37.23 0.96 25.08
N ALA A 210 -38.29 0.41 24.50
CA ALA A 210 -38.38 -1.00 24.13
C ALA A 210 -37.36 -1.37 23.02
N LEU A 211 -37.25 -0.57 21.95
CA LEU A 211 -36.25 -0.73 20.90
C LEU A 211 -34.82 -0.63 21.45
N ALA A 212 -34.56 0.34 22.33
CA ALA A 212 -33.28 0.47 23.01
C ALA A 212 -32.97 -0.71 23.95
N SER A 213 -33.99 -1.35 24.53
CA SER A 213 -33.83 -2.56 25.36
C SER A 213 -33.50 -3.80 24.53
N VAL A 214 -34.09 -3.93 23.34
CA VAL A 214 -33.81 -5.02 22.39
C VAL A 214 -32.39 -4.89 21.86
N HIS A 215 -31.99 -3.70 21.38
CA HIS A 215 -30.62 -3.46 20.93
C HIS A 215 -29.57 -3.67 22.04
N ARG A 216 -29.89 -3.37 23.30
CA ARG A 216 -29.01 -3.67 24.44
C ARG A 216 -28.84 -5.18 24.66
N LYS A 217 -29.93 -5.95 24.58
CA LYS A 217 -29.90 -7.42 24.70
C LYS A 217 -29.15 -8.07 23.54
N GLU A 218 -29.35 -7.61 22.32
CA GLU A 218 -28.61 -8.11 21.14
C GLU A 218 -27.10 -7.84 21.25
N ARG A 219 -26.70 -6.65 21.73
CA ARG A 219 -25.29 -6.35 22.01
C ARG A 219 -24.70 -7.28 23.07
N GLN A 220 -25.44 -7.54 24.15
CA GLN A 220 -24.99 -8.45 25.20
C GLN A 220 -24.81 -9.88 24.67
N ILE A 221 -25.76 -10.37 23.88
CA ILE A 221 -25.70 -11.69 23.25
C ILE A 221 -24.49 -11.79 22.30
N ASN A 222 -24.26 -10.78 21.49
CA ASN A 222 -23.11 -10.74 20.59
C ASN A 222 -21.77 -10.70 21.35
N GLU A 223 -21.71 -10.02 22.50
CA GLU A 223 -20.53 -10.00 23.36
C GLU A 223 -20.27 -11.36 24.02
N GLU A 224 -21.32 -12.04 24.50
CA GLU A 224 -21.23 -13.40 25.06
C GLU A 224 -20.79 -14.40 23.99
N LEU A 225 -21.35 -14.32 22.79
CA LEU A 225 -20.97 -15.14 21.64
C LEU A 225 -19.51 -14.88 21.25
N ARG A 226 -19.07 -13.62 21.21
CA ARG A 226 -17.67 -13.27 20.96
C ARG A 226 -16.74 -13.86 22.02
N ARG A 227 -17.10 -13.78 23.30
CA ARG A 227 -16.35 -14.40 24.41
C ARG A 227 -16.20 -15.91 24.23
N MET A 228 -17.28 -16.59 23.84
CA MET A 228 -17.26 -18.03 23.56
C MET A 228 -16.36 -18.35 22.37
N MET A 229 -16.45 -17.58 21.28
CA MET A 229 -15.59 -17.72 20.11
C MET A 229 -14.11 -17.48 20.45
N SER A 230 -13.78 -16.47 21.27
CA SER A 230 -12.41 -16.25 21.76
C SER A 230 -11.88 -17.43 22.59
N ALA A 231 -12.74 -18.11 23.34
CA ALA A 231 -12.34 -19.30 24.10
C ALA A 231 -12.25 -20.57 23.23
N LEU A 232 -12.98 -20.63 22.11
CA LEU A 232 -12.87 -21.69 21.10
C LEU A 232 -11.62 -21.55 20.21
N PHE A 233 -11.23 -20.32 19.89
CA PHE A 233 -10.09 -20.02 19.02
C PHE A 233 -9.01 -19.16 19.72
N PRO A 234 -8.52 -19.56 20.91
CA PRO A 234 -7.67 -18.70 21.75
C PRO A 234 -6.30 -18.42 21.11
N THR A 235 -5.83 -19.28 20.21
CA THR A 235 -4.51 -19.14 19.55
C THR A 235 -4.56 -18.52 18.16
N LEU A 236 -5.75 -18.26 17.60
CA LEU A 236 -5.88 -17.82 16.21
C LEU A 236 -5.18 -16.47 15.96
N GLU A 237 -5.46 -15.47 16.79
CA GLU A 237 -4.86 -14.15 16.67
C GLU A 237 -3.33 -14.21 16.83
N ALA A 238 -2.83 -14.95 17.83
CA ALA A 238 -1.40 -15.13 18.05
C ALA A 238 -0.70 -15.84 16.88
N LYS A 239 -1.35 -16.83 16.25
CA LYS A 239 -0.80 -17.51 15.06
C LYS A 239 -0.74 -16.58 13.85
N LEU A 240 -1.76 -15.75 13.63
CA LEU A 240 -1.76 -14.72 12.57
C LEU A 240 -0.66 -13.69 12.80
N GLN A 241 -0.49 -13.21 14.04
CA GLN A 241 0.58 -12.28 14.40
C GLN A 241 1.97 -12.91 14.19
N ASN A 242 2.18 -14.15 14.63
CA ASN A 242 3.44 -14.87 14.41
C ASN A 242 3.74 -15.07 12.91
N PHE A 243 2.72 -15.38 12.11
CA PHE A 243 2.86 -15.45 10.65
C PHE A 243 3.31 -14.11 10.08
N LEU A 244 2.65 -13.01 10.46
CA LEU A 244 3.03 -11.64 10.10
C LEU A 244 4.51 -11.34 10.40
N GLU A 245 4.91 -11.58 11.64
CA GLU A 245 6.26 -11.28 12.12
C GLU A 245 7.33 -12.11 11.42
N THR A 246 7.01 -13.36 11.07
CA THR A 246 7.94 -14.25 10.37
C THR A 246 8.26 -13.69 8.99
N TYR A 247 7.26 -13.27 8.22
CA TYR A 247 7.47 -12.78 6.86
C TYR A 247 7.93 -11.32 6.81
N ASP A 248 7.51 -10.48 7.76
CA ASP A 248 8.04 -9.11 7.90
C ASP A 248 9.57 -9.11 8.12
N LYS A 249 10.09 -10.10 8.87
CA LYS A 249 11.54 -10.27 9.09
C LYS A 249 12.29 -10.82 7.88
N LEU A 250 11.61 -11.50 6.97
CA LEU A 250 12.23 -12.05 5.75
C LEU A 250 12.40 -10.95 4.70
N ASP A 251 11.32 -10.23 4.39
CA ASP A 251 11.34 -9.07 3.51
C ASP A 251 10.15 -8.16 3.84
N GLY A 252 10.40 -6.86 3.98
CA GLY A 252 9.35 -5.90 4.22
C GLY A 252 8.35 -5.76 3.06
N VAL A 253 8.65 -6.25 1.86
CA VAL A 253 7.68 -6.36 0.75
C VAL A 253 6.44 -7.16 1.16
N TYR A 254 6.60 -8.21 1.96
CA TYR A 254 5.47 -9.02 2.42
C TYR A 254 4.49 -8.24 3.30
N SER A 255 4.95 -7.19 3.99
CA SER A 255 4.07 -6.30 4.77
C SER A 255 3.02 -5.58 3.89
N MET A 256 3.34 -5.31 2.62
CA MET A 256 2.40 -4.73 1.65
C MET A 256 1.27 -5.70 1.31
N HIS A 257 1.62 -6.95 0.97
CA HIS A 257 0.64 -8.01 0.69
C HIS A 257 -0.26 -8.28 1.90
N LEU A 258 0.35 -8.39 3.09
CA LEU A 258 -0.37 -8.61 4.34
C LEU A 258 -1.36 -7.49 4.63
N LEU A 259 -0.94 -6.23 4.46
CA LEU A 259 -1.83 -5.09 4.67
C LEU A 259 -3.04 -5.10 3.72
N VAL A 260 -2.81 -5.33 2.43
CA VAL A 260 -3.88 -5.31 1.42
C VAL A 260 -4.85 -6.47 1.63
N ARG A 261 -4.35 -7.70 1.74
CA ARG A 261 -5.19 -8.90 1.87
C ARG A 261 -5.99 -8.90 3.17
N LEU A 262 -5.36 -8.64 4.31
CA LEU A 262 -6.08 -8.61 5.58
C LEU A 262 -7.16 -7.52 5.59
N ASN A 263 -6.88 -6.34 5.01
CA ASN A 263 -7.88 -5.29 4.92
C ASN A 263 -9.08 -5.71 4.06
N GLN A 264 -8.86 -6.39 2.93
CA GLN A 264 -9.93 -6.93 2.10
C GLN A 264 -10.82 -7.91 2.89
N HIS A 265 -10.22 -8.83 3.65
CA HIS A 265 -10.96 -9.81 4.46
C HIS A 265 -11.72 -9.18 5.64
N VAL A 266 -11.22 -8.09 6.24
CA VAL A 266 -11.99 -7.31 7.23
C VAL A 266 -13.20 -6.63 6.58
N MET A 267 -13.02 -6.04 5.40
CA MET A 267 -14.07 -5.30 4.70
C MET A 267 -15.12 -6.19 4.05
N SER A 268 -14.79 -7.44 3.71
CA SER A 268 -15.76 -8.43 3.20
C SER A 268 -16.60 -9.09 4.29
N ALA A 269 -16.23 -8.97 5.56
CA ALA A 269 -16.93 -9.60 6.67
C ALA A 269 -18.35 -9.01 6.83
N GLN A 270 -19.37 -9.87 6.82
CA GLN A 270 -20.78 -9.47 6.90
C GLN A 270 -21.14 -8.76 8.22
N ASP A 271 -20.42 -9.07 9.30
CA ASP A 271 -20.59 -8.46 10.62
C ASP A 271 -19.24 -7.93 11.10
N THR A 272 -19.06 -6.60 11.01
CA THR A 272 -17.84 -5.89 11.42
C THR A 272 -17.53 -6.07 12.92
N GLY A 273 -18.55 -6.42 13.74
CA GLY A 273 -18.39 -6.73 15.16
C GLY A 273 -18.15 -8.20 15.48
N SER A 274 -18.06 -9.08 14.47
CA SER A 274 -17.82 -10.51 14.68
C SER A 274 -16.46 -10.79 15.32
N PHE A 275 -16.32 -11.97 15.91
CA PHE A 275 -15.05 -12.42 16.50
C PHE A 275 -13.89 -12.35 15.48
N LEU A 276 -14.12 -12.87 14.27
CA LEU A 276 -13.08 -12.92 13.24
C LEU A 276 -12.73 -11.53 12.70
N SER A 277 -13.73 -10.65 12.50
CA SER A 277 -13.50 -9.25 12.10
C SER A 277 -12.63 -8.51 13.12
N MET A 278 -12.87 -8.70 14.43
CA MET A 278 -12.04 -8.11 15.49
C MET A 278 -10.62 -8.67 15.48
N ALA A 279 -10.46 -10.00 15.34
CA ALA A 279 -9.14 -10.63 15.26
C ALA A 279 -8.35 -10.14 14.04
N PHE A 280 -8.95 -10.13 12.85
CA PHE A 280 -8.33 -9.56 11.65
C PHE A 280 -8.06 -8.07 11.81
N GLY A 281 -8.95 -7.30 12.42
CA GLY A 281 -8.75 -5.87 12.70
C GLY A 281 -7.48 -5.60 13.51
N THR A 282 -7.25 -6.35 14.59
CA THR A 282 -6.01 -6.25 15.37
C THR A 282 -4.78 -6.58 14.51
N VAL A 283 -4.85 -7.62 13.68
CA VAL A 283 -3.74 -8.03 12.82
C VAL A 283 -3.49 -7.00 11.69
N VAL A 284 -4.54 -6.37 11.12
CA VAL A 284 -4.43 -5.28 10.13
C VAL A 284 -3.70 -4.08 10.72
N VAL A 285 -3.97 -3.72 11.98
CA VAL A 285 -3.25 -2.62 12.65
C VAL A 285 -1.77 -2.94 12.75
N GLN A 286 -1.41 -4.19 13.07
CA GLN A 286 -0.02 -4.61 13.11
C GLN A 286 0.62 -4.66 11.71
N ALA A 287 -0.09 -5.15 10.69
CA ALA A 287 0.35 -5.14 9.30
C ALA A 287 0.65 -3.71 8.83
N LYS A 288 -0.22 -2.75 9.19
CA LYS A 288 -0.02 -1.33 8.87
C LYS A 288 1.24 -0.79 9.53
N ARG A 289 1.48 -1.08 10.81
CA ARG A 289 2.69 -0.64 11.52
C ARG A 289 3.97 -1.19 10.89
N ASN A 290 3.94 -2.44 10.43
CA ASN A 290 5.05 -3.07 9.74
C ASN A 290 5.30 -2.42 8.36
N PHE A 291 4.23 -2.18 7.58
CA PHE A 291 4.30 -1.44 6.32
C PHE A 291 4.87 -0.02 6.51
N ASP A 292 4.38 0.72 7.50
CA ASP A 292 4.88 2.07 7.81
C ASP A 292 6.37 2.04 8.20
N ARG A 293 6.82 1.01 8.93
CA ARG A 293 8.24 0.82 9.26
C ARG A 293 9.07 0.54 8.01
N TYR A 294 8.62 -0.37 7.15
CA TYR A 294 9.28 -0.70 5.89
C TYR A 294 9.42 0.53 4.98
N MET A 295 8.35 1.32 4.83
CA MET A 295 8.40 2.55 4.03
C MET A 295 9.29 3.62 4.67
N ALA A 296 9.30 3.75 6.00
CA ALA A 296 10.23 4.62 6.70
C ALA A 296 11.69 4.22 6.45
N ASP A 297 11.99 2.93 6.46
CA ASP A 297 13.34 2.41 6.18
C ASP A 297 13.77 2.66 4.73
N LYS A 298 12.85 2.56 3.75
CA LYS A 298 13.11 2.94 2.35
C LYS A 298 13.44 4.43 2.22
N VAL A 299 12.69 5.31 2.89
CA VAL A 299 12.98 6.75 2.93
C VAL A 299 14.35 7.00 3.57
N ARG A 300 14.61 6.42 4.75
CA ARG A 300 15.89 6.56 5.46
C ARG A 300 17.07 6.11 4.60
N THR A 301 16.93 5.01 3.86
CA THR A 301 17.97 4.51 2.95
C THR A 301 18.33 5.55 1.88
N VAL A 302 17.36 6.28 1.35
CA VAL A 302 17.60 7.37 0.40
C VAL A 302 18.27 8.56 1.09
N GLU A 303 17.79 8.94 2.27
CA GLU A 303 18.32 10.08 3.04
C GLU A 303 19.79 9.87 3.46
N GLU A 304 20.16 8.64 3.84
CA GLU A 304 21.50 8.28 4.34
C GLU A 304 22.50 7.91 3.24
N VAL A 305 22.09 7.87 1.96
CA VAL A 305 23.01 7.60 0.85
C VAL A 305 24.14 8.63 0.82
N LYS A 306 25.37 8.14 0.77
CA LYS A 306 26.57 8.95 0.65
C LYS A 306 26.97 9.14 -0.80
N ALA A 307 27.62 10.26 -1.10
CA ALA A 307 28.17 10.50 -2.43
C ALA A 307 29.10 9.34 -2.87
N PRO A 308 28.94 8.82 -4.11
CA PRO A 308 29.79 7.77 -4.63
C PRO A 308 31.27 8.19 -4.68
N LYS A 309 32.18 7.35 -4.21
CA LYS A 309 33.64 7.61 -4.25
C LYS A 309 34.28 7.42 -5.64
N ARG A 310 33.48 7.11 -6.65
CA ARG A 310 33.92 6.86 -8.03
C ARG A 310 34.38 8.17 -8.69
N SER A 311 35.15 8.05 -9.79
CA SER A 311 35.62 9.21 -10.57
C SER A 311 34.47 10.06 -11.11
N LYS A 312 33.42 9.41 -11.62
CA LYS A 312 32.13 10.00 -11.99
C LYS A 312 31.06 9.62 -10.96
N CYS A 313 30.15 10.54 -10.65
CA CYS A 313 28.98 10.27 -9.81
C CYS A 313 28.01 9.31 -10.52
N GLY A 314 27.61 9.65 -11.75
CA GLY A 314 26.63 8.89 -12.53
C GLY A 314 25.23 8.90 -11.92
N LEU A 315 24.40 7.94 -12.36
CA LEU A 315 23.06 7.74 -11.85
C LEU A 315 23.08 7.17 -10.43
N LEU A 316 22.25 7.74 -9.57
CA LEU A 316 22.15 7.32 -8.18
C LEU A 316 21.35 6.00 -8.07
N PRO A 317 21.86 4.99 -7.33
CA PRO A 317 21.26 3.66 -7.30
C PRO A 317 19.79 3.62 -6.85
N PHE A 318 19.39 4.54 -5.96
CA PHE A 318 18.02 4.57 -5.47
C PHE A 318 16.99 4.93 -6.55
N LEU A 319 17.40 5.55 -7.66
CA LEU A 319 16.50 5.85 -8.78
C LEU A 319 16.06 4.57 -9.50
N VAL A 320 17.01 3.67 -9.75
CA VAL A 320 16.73 2.35 -10.36
C VAL A 320 15.91 1.49 -9.41
N GLN A 321 16.30 1.44 -8.14
CA GLN A 321 15.57 0.68 -7.11
C GLN A 321 14.13 1.20 -6.91
N PHE A 322 13.90 2.51 -7.08
CA PHE A 322 12.57 3.08 -6.99
C PHE A 322 11.66 2.60 -8.12
N GLU A 323 12.19 2.44 -9.34
CA GLU A 323 11.40 1.97 -10.48
C GLU A 323 10.86 0.55 -10.24
N GLU A 324 11.74 -0.36 -9.81
CA GLU A 324 11.37 -1.74 -9.48
C GLU A 324 10.37 -1.78 -8.34
N PHE A 325 10.66 -1.06 -7.25
CA PHE A 325 9.76 -0.96 -6.10
C PHE A 325 8.38 -0.41 -6.47
N ALA A 326 8.32 0.67 -7.25
CA ALA A 326 7.07 1.29 -7.64
C ALA A 326 6.22 0.34 -8.50
N LYS A 327 6.83 -0.38 -9.45
CA LYS A 327 6.13 -1.40 -10.25
C LYS A 327 5.52 -2.49 -9.38
N GLN A 328 6.27 -3.00 -8.40
CA GLN A 328 5.77 -3.99 -7.45
C GLN A 328 4.63 -3.44 -6.58
N ALA A 329 4.83 -2.27 -5.95
CA ALA A 329 3.84 -1.66 -5.08
C ALA A 329 2.54 -1.31 -5.82
N GLU A 330 2.62 -0.80 -7.06
CA GLU A 330 1.44 -0.54 -7.91
C GLU A 330 0.69 -1.83 -8.27
N ALA A 331 1.39 -2.95 -8.44
CA ALA A 331 0.74 -4.23 -8.70
C ALA A 331 -0.02 -4.74 -7.47
N ILE A 332 0.57 -4.63 -6.27
CA ILE A 332 0.00 -5.09 -4.99
C ILE A 332 -1.20 -4.22 -4.57
N PHE A 333 -1.07 -2.89 -4.68
CA PHE A 333 -2.11 -1.95 -4.26
C PHE A 333 -3.16 -1.66 -5.35
N ARG A 334 -3.14 -2.41 -6.46
CA ARG A 334 -4.12 -2.27 -7.54
C ARG A 334 -5.53 -2.43 -6.98
N GLN A 335 -6.35 -1.37 -7.10
CA GLN A 335 -7.72 -1.31 -6.59
C GLN A 335 -7.85 -1.56 -5.06
N SER A 336 -6.77 -1.37 -4.30
CA SER A 336 -6.80 -1.49 -2.85
C SER A 336 -7.41 -0.26 -2.19
N GLU A 337 -8.30 -0.46 -1.21
CA GLU A 337 -8.81 0.62 -0.36
C GLU A 337 -7.71 1.27 0.51
N ARG A 338 -6.55 0.63 0.63
CA ARG A 338 -5.36 1.15 1.34
C ARG A 338 -4.41 1.93 0.46
N ARG A 339 -4.81 2.26 -0.79
CA ARG A 339 -4.02 3.08 -1.72
C ARG A 339 -3.56 4.41 -1.11
N ALA A 340 -4.42 5.06 -0.34
CA ALA A 340 -4.11 6.34 0.31
C ALA A 340 -2.93 6.27 1.31
N ASP A 341 -2.65 5.08 1.89
CA ASP A 341 -1.48 4.90 2.74
C ASP A 341 -0.19 4.88 1.89
N LEU A 342 -0.21 4.19 0.75
CA LEU A 342 0.92 4.16 -0.20
C LEU A 342 1.18 5.55 -0.83
N ASP A 343 0.13 6.28 -1.21
CA ASP A 343 0.24 7.62 -1.82
C ASP A 343 1.03 8.58 -0.92
N LYS A 344 0.73 8.60 0.38
CA LYS A 344 1.42 9.42 1.37
C LYS A 344 2.91 9.08 1.43
N TRP A 345 3.25 7.80 1.36
CA TRP A 345 4.63 7.35 1.40
C TRP A 345 5.38 7.64 0.11
N TYR A 346 4.73 7.53 -1.06
CA TYR A 346 5.33 7.93 -2.33
C TYR A 346 5.77 9.38 -2.35
N THR A 347 4.89 10.31 -1.95
CA THR A 347 5.24 11.73 -1.86
C THR A 347 6.45 11.96 -0.95
N ARG A 348 6.52 11.27 0.19
CA ARG A 348 7.69 11.39 1.10
C ARG A 348 8.97 10.81 0.49
N LEU A 349 8.88 9.66 -0.15
CA LEU A 349 10.02 8.98 -0.76
C LEU A 349 10.61 9.79 -1.92
N VAL A 350 9.76 10.33 -2.81
CA VAL A 350 10.22 11.15 -3.93
C VAL A 350 10.80 12.49 -3.45
N ARG A 351 10.24 13.10 -2.40
CA ARG A 351 10.86 14.28 -1.76
C ARG A 351 12.25 13.98 -1.19
N ALA A 352 12.42 12.85 -0.50
CA ALA A 352 13.73 12.42 -0.03
C ALA A 352 14.73 12.22 -1.19
N MET A 353 14.28 11.73 -2.35
CA MET A 353 15.12 11.64 -3.55
C MET A 353 15.54 13.01 -4.09
N PHE A 354 14.63 13.99 -4.14
CA PHE A 354 14.98 15.36 -4.54
C PHE A 354 16.07 15.96 -3.64
N ASP A 355 15.93 15.80 -2.33
CA ASP A 355 16.86 16.33 -1.35
C ASP A 355 18.21 15.60 -1.41
N ALA A 356 18.19 14.26 -1.56
CA ALA A 356 19.39 13.46 -1.72
C ALA A 356 20.18 13.83 -2.98
N ILE A 357 19.52 14.03 -4.12
CA ILE A 357 20.17 14.49 -5.36
C ILE A 357 20.84 15.85 -5.12
N GLY A 358 20.11 16.80 -4.52
CA GLY A 358 20.63 18.15 -4.24
C GLY A 358 21.85 18.13 -3.32
N ARG A 359 21.81 17.31 -2.27
CA ARG A 359 22.90 17.12 -1.31
C ARG A 359 24.12 16.46 -1.94
N ILE A 360 23.94 15.33 -2.64
CA ILE A 360 25.04 14.57 -3.26
C ILE A 360 25.73 15.39 -4.35
N ALA A 361 25.00 16.23 -5.07
CA ALA A 361 25.57 17.14 -6.04
C ALA A 361 26.60 18.11 -5.43
N VAL A 362 26.44 18.49 -4.16
CA VAL A 362 27.39 19.35 -3.44
C VAL A 362 28.50 18.55 -2.76
N GLU A 363 28.19 17.36 -2.25
CA GLU A 363 29.16 16.49 -1.55
C GLU A 363 30.17 15.82 -2.48
N HIS A 364 29.81 15.56 -3.75
CA HIS A 364 30.70 14.88 -4.69
C HIS A 364 31.86 15.78 -5.11
N GLN A 365 33.08 15.35 -4.84
CA GLN A 365 34.28 16.19 -5.00
C GLN A 365 34.82 16.25 -6.45
N ARG A 366 34.45 15.29 -7.31
CA ARG A 366 35.07 15.14 -8.65
C ARG A 366 34.13 15.45 -9.81
N THR A 367 32.85 15.19 -9.62
CA THR A 367 31.81 15.47 -10.62
C THR A 367 31.18 16.81 -10.27
N PRO A 368 31.16 17.77 -11.19
CA PRO A 368 30.55 19.08 -10.93
C PRO A 368 29.07 18.98 -10.54
N PRO A 369 28.58 19.83 -9.62
CA PRO A 369 27.20 19.80 -9.15
C PRO A 369 26.15 19.89 -10.27
N GLU A 370 26.43 20.67 -11.32
CA GLU A 370 25.56 20.87 -12.48
C GLU A 370 25.36 19.56 -13.25
N VAL A 371 26.43 18.78 -13.42
CA VAL A 371 26.37 17.45 -14.09
C VAL A 371 25.53 16.49 -13.25
N VAL A 372 25.79 16.41 -11.94
CA VAL A 372 25.08 15.50 -11.04
C VAL A 372 23.58 15.80 -11.03
N ARG A 373 23.20 17.08 -10.91
CA ARG A 373 21.79 17.50 -10.94
C ARG A 373 21.13 17.23 -12.28
N LEU A 374 21.82 17.54 -13.38
CA LEU A 374 21.29 17.35 -14.72
C LEU A 374 20.92 15.88 -14.99
N GLU A 375 21.86 14.96 -14.77
CA GLU A 375 21.64 13.54 -15.04
C GLU A 375 20.55 12.95 -14.13
N ASN A 376 20.63 13.23 -12.83
CA ASN A 376 19.75 12.58 -11.86
C ASN A 376 18.33 13.17 -11.86
N PHE A 377 18.15 14.49 -12.08
CA PHE A 377 16.81 15.05 -12.26
C PHE A 377 16.20 14.67 -13.61
N HIS A 378 16.99 14.53 -14.67
CA HIS A 378 16.52 13.98 -15.94
C HIS A 378 15.96 12.56 -15.72
N GLN A 379 16.74 11.69 -15.08
CA GLN A 379 16.32 10.31 -14.83
C GLN A 379 15.09 10.24 -13.93
N LEU A 380 15.06 11.01 -12.82
CA LEU A 380 13.90 11.07 -11.95
C LEU A 380 12.64 11.54 -12.70
N TYR A 381 12.75 12.58 -13.53
CA TYR A 381 11.63 13.04 -14.35
C TYR A 381 11.15 11.95 -15.33
N THR A 382 12.08 11.29 -16.03
CA THR A 382 11.77 10.21 -16.98
C THR A 382 11.07 9.04 -16.29
N LEU A 383 11.56 8.62 -15.11
CA LEU A 383 10.94 7.58 -14.30
C LEU A 383 9.51 7.95 -13.89
N LEU A 384 9.30 9.14 -13.32
CA LEU A 384 7.97 9.62 -12.92
C LEU A 384 7.02 9.77 -14.12
N TYR A 385 7.54 10.15 -15.28
CA TYR A 385 6.78 10.23 -16.52
C TYR A 385 6.35 8.86 -17.04
N GLN A 386 7.21 7.85 -16.95
CA GLN A 386 6.91 6.47 -17.39
C GLN A 386 5.95 5.75 -16.43
N LEU A 387 6.15 5.88 -15.12
CA LEU A 387 5.34 5.21 -14.10
C LEU A 387 3.89 5.73 -14.06
N LYS A 388 3.67 7.01 -14.38
CA LYS A 388 2.33 7.65 -14.44
C LYS A 388 1.47 7.44 -13.17
N ILE A 389 2.10 7.47 -12.00
CA ILE A 389 1.43 7.35 -10.71
C ILE A 389 0.68 8.66 -10.42
N ALA A 390 -0.64 8.57 -10.25
CA ALA A 390 -1.53 9.73 -10.14
C ALA A 390 -1.20 10.64 -8.94
N CYS A 391 -0.86 10.09 -7.78
CA CYS A 391 -0.55 10.88 -6.59
C CYS A 391 0.78 11.67 -6.70
N LEU A 392 1.63 11.35 -7.69
CA LEU A 392 2.95 11.95 -7.91
C LEU A 392 2.96 13.01 -9.03
N GLU A 393 1.79 13.48 -9.48
CA GLU A 393 1.71 14.47 -10.56
C GLU A 393 2.36 15.83 -10.22
N ALA A 394 2.31 16.24 -8.96
CA ALA A 394 2.96 17.46 -8.50
C ALA A 394 4.48 17.30 -8.52
N GLU A 395 4.98 16.19 -7.99
CA GLU A 395 6.38 15.82 -7.96
C GLU A 395 6.95 15.62 -9.36
N ARG A 396 6.16 15.09 -10.31
CA ARG A 396 6.56 15.00 -11.73
C ARG A 396 6.74 16.39 -12.35
N ARG A 397 5.86 17.35 -12.04
CA ARG A 397 5.99 18.75 -12.51
C ARG A 397 7.21 19.42 -11.89
N GLU A 398 7.44 19.20 -10.60
CA GLU A 398 8.65 19.70 -9.91
C GLU A 398 9.93 19.07 -10.48
N ALA A 399 9.94 17.77 -10.77
CA ALA A 399 11.06 17.09 -11.40
C ALA A 399 11.39 17.70 -12.76
N LYS A 400 10.36 17.99 -13.57
CA LYS A 400 10.54 18.68 -14.85
C LYS A 400 11.13 20.07 -14.67
N GLN A 401 10.67 20.83 -13.67
CA GLN A 401 11.18 22.15 -13.37
C GLN A 401 12.66 22.09 -12.94
N ARG A 402 13.00 21.27 -11.94
CA ARG A 402 14.39 21.12 -11.46
C ARG A 402 15.32 20.58 -12.54
N TYR A 403 14.84 19.68 -13.40
CA TYR A 403 15.56 19.24 -14.59
C TYR A 403 15.82 20.40 -15.55
N SER A 404 14.82 21.24 -15.84
CA SER A 404 14.96 22.39 -16.74
C SER A 404 15.94 23.43 -16.17
N GLU A 405 15.87 23.70 -14.88
CA GLU A 405 16.80 24.58 -14.16
C GLU A 405 18.24 24.01 -14.18
N ALA A 406 18.40 22.70 -13.94
CA ALA A 406 19.70 22.05 -14.00
C ALA A 406 20.29 22.06 -15.43
N LEU A 407 19.46 21.86 -16.45
CA LEU A 407 19.85 21.96 -17.86
C LEU A 407 20.31 23.37 -18.20
N GLN A 408 19.54 24.39 -17.82
CA GLN A 408 19.91 25.77 -18.06
C GLN A 408 21.20 26.15 -17.32
N ALA A 409 21.37 25.71 -16.07
CA ALA A 409 22.60 25.93 -15.30
C ALA A 409 23.81 25.25 -15.96
N TYR A 410 23.65 24.00 -16.40
CA TYR A 410 24.69 23.26 -17.12
C TYR A 410 25.10 23.96 -18.41
N VAL A 411 24.12 24.35 -19.24
CA VAL A 411 24.39 25.09 -20.49
C VAL A 411 25.10 26.39 -20.17
N THR A 412 24.57 27.22 -19.26
CA THR A 412 25.18 28.51 -18.89
C THR A 412 26.63 28.34 -18.42
N HIS A 413 26.93 27.32 -17.63
CA HIS A 413 28.27 27.11 -17.08
C HIS A 413 29.27 26.52 -18.10
N TYR A 414 28.85 25.53 -18.91
CA TYR A 414 29.76 24.78 -19.78
C TYR A 414 29.79 25.24 -21.23
N PHE A 415 28.71 25.86 -21.71
CA PHE A 415 28.69 26.50 -23.00
C PHE A 415 29.59 27.75 -23.01
N GLY A 416 29.70 28.42 -21.86
CA GLY A 416 30.59 29.56 -21.65
C GLY A 416 30.18 30.78 -22.47
N ARG A 417 31.18 31.50 -22.98
CA ARG A 417 31.01 32.66 -23.89
C ARG A 417 31.55 32.32 -25.29
N PRO A 418 30.77 31.62 -26.14
CA PRO A 418 31.12 31.47 -27.55
C PRO A 418 31.38 32.85 -28.16
N LEU A 419 32.32 32.95 -29.11
CA LEU A 419 32.69 34.23 -29.73
C LEU A 419 33.22 35.26 -28.70
N GLU A 420 34.03 34.81 -27.72
CA GLU A 420 34.46 35.60 -26.56
C GLU A 420 34.95 37.02 -26.91
N LYS A 421 35.85 37.17 -27.88
CA LYS A 421 36.37 38.50 -28.27
C LYS A 421 35.30 39.40 -28.89
N LEU A 422 34.34 38.81 -29.61
CA LEU A 422 33.19 39.54 -30.14
C LEU A 422 32.25 39.98 -29.03
N ASN A 423 31.98 39.11 -28.05
CA ASN A 423 31.22 39.47 -26.85
C ASN A 423 31.90 40.58 -26.04
N LEU A 424 33.22 40.51 -25.82
CA LEU A 424 34.00 41.55 -25.12
C LEU A 424 33.94 42.89 -25.86
N PHE A 425 34.02 42.87 -27.19
CA PHE A 425 33.84 44.08 -28.00
C PHE A 425 32.46 44.71 -27.77
N PHE A 426 31.39 43.91 -27.81
CA PHE A 426 30.03 44.39 -27.62
C PHE A 426 29.69 44.77 -26.17
N GLU A 427 30.31 44.16 -25.17
CA GLU A 427 30.25 44.62 -23.78
C GLU A 427 30.88 46.02 -23.64
N GLY A 428 32.00 46.27 -24.32
CA GLY A 428 32.61 47.60 -24.40
C GLY A 428 31.71 48.63 -25.09
N VAL A 429 31.06 48.24 -26.20
CA VAL A 429 30.04 49.05 -26.88
C VAL A 429 28.90 49.39 -25.94
N GLN A 430 28.31 48.40 -25.26
CA GLN A 430 27.21 48.60 -24.32
C GLN A 430 27.62 49.49 -23.15
N SER A 431 28.84 49.36 -22.64
CA SER A 431 29.39 50.23 -21.60
C SER A 431 29.47 51.69 -22.06
N LYS A 432 29.87 51.94 -23.31
CA LYS A 432 29.89 53.29 -23.88
C LYS A 432 28.50 53.86 -24.09
N VAL A 433 27.55 53.03 -24.53
CA VAL A 433 26.14 53.44 -24.62
C VAL A 433 25.60 53.80 -23.25
N ALA A 434 25.91 53.01 -22.21
CA ALA A 434 25.53 53.31 -20.83
C ALA A 434 26.18 54.60 -20.27
N GLN A 435 27.34 55.01 -20.80
CA GLN A 435 28.00 56.29 -20.50
C GLN A 435 27.36 57.49 -21.23
N GLY A 436 26.27 57.28 -21.97
CA GLY A 436 25.51 58.34 -22.64
C GLY A 436 25.87 58.56 -24.11
N VAL A 437 26.72 57.72 -24.70
CA VAL A 437 26.96 57.72 -26.15
C VAL A 437 25.73 57.17 -26.85
N LYS A 438 25.18 57.89 -27.85
CA LYS A 438 24.04 57.37 -28.61
C LYS A 438 24.46 56.13 -29.39
N GLU A 439 23.57 55.16 -29.52
CA GLU A 439 23.85 53.88 -30.18
C GLU A 439 24.42 54.07 -31.60
N GLU A 440 23.85 55.00 -32.36
CA GLU A 440 24.27 55.33 -33.73
C GLU A 440 25.66 55.99 -33.81
N GLU A 441 26.13 56.58 -32.71
CA GLU A 441 27.38 57.33 -32.63
C GLU A 441 28.55 56.47 -32.13
N VAL A 442 28.28 55.25 -31.64
CA VAL A 442 29.33 54.34 -31.13
C VAL A 442 30.38 54.04 -32.21
N GLY A 443 29.96 53.92 -33.47
CA GLY A 443 30.86 53.67 -34.59
C GLY A 443 31.91 54.76 -34.87
N TYR A 444 31.79 55.94 -34.26
CA TYR A 444 32.79 57.02 -34.33
C TYR A 444 33.85 56.92 -33.22
N GLN A 445 33.63 56.10 -32.19
CA GLN A 445 34.63 55.87 -31.15
C GLN A 445 35.78 55.01 -31.71
N LEU A 446 37.02 55.48 -31.60
CA LEU A 446 38.19 54.83 -32.21
C LEU A 446 38.29 53.34 -31.85
N ALA A 447 38.09 53.00 -30.56
CA ALA A 447 38.16 51.63 -30.03
C ALA A 447 36.99 50.72 -30.47
N PHE A 448 35.88 51.31 -30.92
CA PHE A 448 34.67 50.59 -31.34
C PHE A 448 34.26 50.97 -32.77
N SER A 449 35.23 51.35 -33.60
CA SER A 449 34.96 51.79 -34.96
C SER A 449 34.46 50.66 -35.86
N LYS A 450 33.85 51.00 -37.01
CA LYS A 450 33.45 50.03 -38.04
C LYS A 450 34.62 49.13 -38.50
N GLN A 451 35.84 49.66 -38.50
CA GLN A 451 37.04 48.90 -38.89
C GLN A 451 37.43 47.88 -37.81
N GLU A 452 37.41 48.27 -36.54
CA GLU A 452 37.69 47.35 -35.43
C GLU A 452 36.61 46.26 -35.32
N LEU A 453 35.33 46.59 -35.50
CA LEU A 453 34.27 45.57 -35.55
C LEU A 453 34.52 44.52 -36.65
N ARG A 454 34.85 44.94 -37.88
CA ARG A 454 35.19 44.01 -38.97
C ARG A 454 36.41 43.15 -38.65
N LYS A 455 37.39 43.71 -37.94
CA LYS A 455 38.59 42.98 -37.52
C LYS A 455 38.25 41.89 -36.51
N VAL A 456 37.41 42.18 -35.52
CA VAL A 456 36.97 41.18 -34.52
C VAL A 456 36.10 40.10 -35.15
N ILE A 457 35.21 40.44 -36.10
CA ILE A 457 34.38 39.46 -36.81
C ILE A 457 35.22 38.45 -37.61
N ARG A 458 36.29 38.91 -38.28
CA ARG A 458 37.20 38.05 -39.07
C ARG A 458 37.96 37.01 -38.25
N GLU A 459 38.00 37.14 -36.93
CA GLU A 459 38.58 36.14 -36.04
C GLU A 459 37.67 34.93 -35.82
N TYR A 460 36.43 34.96 -36.32
CA TYR A 460 35.46 33.86 -36.18
C TYR A 460 34.89 33.41 -37.52
N PRO A 461 35.75 32.90 -38.45
CA PRO A 461 35.24 32.29 -39.67
C PRO A 461 34.43 31.03 -39.31
N GLY A 462 33.42 30.69 -40.13
CA GLY A 462 32.52 29.56 -39.84
C GLY A 462 33.22 28.23 -39.55
N LYS A 463 34.38 27.97 -40.18
CA LYS A 463 35.21 26.78 -39.89
C LYS A 463 35.77 26.76 -38.47
N GLU A 464 36.18 27.90 -37.94
CA GLU A 464 36.70 28.02 -36.58
C GLU A 464 35.59 27.87 -35.55
N VAL A 465 34.42 28.44 -35.83
CA VAL A 465 33.20 28.25 -35.02
C VAL A 465 32.82 26.77 -34.97
N LYS A 466 32.75 26.09 -36.13
CA LYS A 466 32.44 24.65 -36.21
C LYS A 466 33.45 23.82 -35.41
N ARG A 467 34.76 24.10 -35.53
CA ARG A 467 35.80 23.42 -34.73
C ARG A 467 35.63 23.63 -33.22
N GLY A 468 35.24 24.84 -32.80
CA GLY A 468 34.93 25.13 -31.40
C GLY A 468 33.73 24.33 -30.89
N LEU A 469 32.67 24.22 -31.70
CA LEU A 469 31.49 23.42 -31.39
C LEU A 469 31.81 21.91 -31.33
N GLU A 470 32.64 21.38 -32.23
CA GLU A 470 33.11 19.98 -32.18
C GLU A 470 33.86 19.67 -30.87
N ALA A 471 34.75 20.58 -30.44
CA ALA A 471 35.46 20.45 -29.18
C ALA A 471 34.52 20.49 -27.97
N LEU A 472 33.50 21.36 -28.02
CA LEU A 472 32.46 21.45 -27.00
C LEU A 472 31.62 20.17 -26.93
N TYR A 473 31.19 19.63 -28.07
CA TYR A 473 30.44 18.37 -28.13
C TYR A 473 31.20 17.23 -27.43
N ARG A 474 32.47 17.03 -27.79
CA ARG A 474 33.33 16.01 -27.17
C ARG A 474 33.55 16.25 -25.66
N LYS A 475 33.49 17.51 -25.21
CA LYS A 475 33.58 17.84 -23.79
C LYS A 475 32.31 17.45 -23.04
N VAL A 476 31.14 17.76 -23.61
CA VAL A 476 29.83 17.38 -23.06
C VAL A 476 29.70 15.86 -23.00
N GLU A 477 30.04 15.16 -24.07
CA GLU A 477 30.05 13.70 -24.15
C GLU A 477 30.90 13.07 -23.04
N LYS A 478 32.09 13.64 -22.77
CA LYS A 478 32.96 13.18 -21.67
C LYS A 478 32.41 13.46 -20.27
N HIS A 479 31.64 14.53 -20.10
CA HIS A 479 31.05 14.89 -18.81
C HIS A 479 29.93 13.94 -18.41
N LEU A 480 29.08 13.56 -19.38
CA LEU A 480 27.94 12.66 -19.15
C LEU A 480 28.41 11.21 -18.93
N SER A 481 27.56 10.42 -18.28
CA SER A 481 27.75 9.00 -17.97
C SER A 481 27.15 8.10 -19.05
N ASP A 482 27.79 6.96 -19.33
CA ASP A 482 27.45 6.08 -20.47
C ASP A 482 26.03 5.50 -20.41
N GLU A 483 25.45 5.33 -19.21
CA GLU A 483 24.09 4.78 -19.02
C GLU A 483 22.97 5.77 -19.35
N SER A 484 23.26 7.07 -19.31
CA SER A 484 22.28 8.16 -19.53
C SER A 484 22.55 8.93 -20.83
N SER A 485 23.64 8.60 -21.52
CA SER A 485 24.30 9.49 -22.48
C SER A 485 23.50 9.72 -23.75
N SER A 486 22.88 8.71 -24.35
CA SER A 486 22.36 8.85 -25.72
C SER A 486 21.19 9.83 -25.84
N SER A 487 20.17 9.70 -24.99
CA SER A 487 19.01 10.60 -25.02
C SER A 487 19.32 11.96 -24.39
N LEU A 488 20.12 12.01 -23.32
CA LEU A 488 20.41 13.26 -22.62
C LEU A 488 21.38 14.14 -23.41
N LEU A 489 22.40 13.55 -24.05
CA LEU A 489 23.36 14.28 -24.89
C LEU A 489 22.65 15.03 -26.01
N GLN A 490 21.69 14.39 -26.70
CA GLN A 490 20.91 15.04 -27.75
C GLN A 490 20.12 16.24 -27.22
N VAL A 491 19.49 16.10 -26.05
CA VAL A 491 18.71 17.19 -25.44
C VAL A 491 19.61 18.35 -25.00
N VAL A 492 20.76 18.05 -24.38
CA VAL A 492 21.75 19.07 -24.00
C VAL A 492 22.29 19.77 -25.25
N TRP A 493 22.59 19.02 -26.30
CA TRP A 493 23.12 19.57 -27.54
C TRP A 493 22.11 20.50 -28.23
N HIS A 494 20.84 20.11 -28.27
CA HIS A 494 19.76 20.97 -28.77
C HIS A 494 19.61 22.24 -27.93
N SER A 495 19.68 22.12 -26.60
CA SER A 495 19.63 23.31 -25.72
C SER A 495 20.84 24.23 -25.90
N MET A 496 22.02 23.69 -26.20
CA MET A 496 23.22 24.47 -26.55
C MET A 496 23.07 25.15 -27.91
N GLN A 497 22.43 24.50 -28.88
CA GLN A 497 22.11 25.10 -30.17
C GLN A 497 21.21 26.33 -30.00
N ASP A 498 20.14 26.19 -29.23
CA ASP A 498 19.19 27.28 -28.99
C ASP A 498 19.86 28.47 -28.29
N GLU A 499 20.74 28.20 -27.34
CA GLU A 499 21.52 29.24 -26.66
C GLU A 499 22.53 29.90 -27.61
N PHE A 500 23.19 29.15 -28.51
CA PHE A 500 24.05 29.73 -29.55
C PHE A 500 23.27 30.69 -30.46
N ILE A 501 22.11 30.23 -30.94
CA ILE A 501 21.24 31.01 -31.83
C ILE A 501 20.74 32.27 -31.12
N ARG A 502 20.42 32.18 -29.83
CA ARG A 502 20.01 33.33 -29.02
C ARG A 502 21.12 34.38 -28.93
N GLN A 503 22.36 33.96 -28.64
CA GLN A 503 23.50 34.86 -28.58
C GLN A 503 23.81 35.49 -29.94
N TYR A 504 23.78 34.69 -31.02
CA TYR A 504 23.93 35.17 -32.39
C TYR A 504 22.91 36.28 -32.71
N LYS A 505 21.62 36.04 -32.46
CA LYS A 505 20.54 37.02 -32.70
C LYS A 505 20.75 38.30 -31.89
N SER A 506 21.22 38.19 -30.64
CA SER A 506 21.53 39.36 -29.81
C SER A 506 22.68 40.19 -30.38
N LEU A 507 23.74 39.53 -30.88
CA LEU A 507 24.88 40.19 -31.49
C LEU A 507 24.48 40.89 -32.79
N GLU A 508 23.70 40.21 -33.65
CA GLU A 508 23.16 40.81 -34.87
C GLU A 508 22.31 42.05 -34.58
N ALA A 509 21.45 41.99 -33.55
CA ALA A 509 20.65 43.13 -33.13
C ALA A 509 21.51 44.32 -32.66
N LEU A 510 22.62 44.06 -31.95
CA LEU A 510 23.58 45.10 -31.55
C LEU A 510 24.33 45.69 -32.75
N VAL A 511 24.72 44.87 -33.73
CA VAL A 511 25.32 45.36 -34.98
C VAL A 511 24.37 46.31 -35.71
N GLN A 512 23.10 45.92 -35.85
CA GLN A 512 22.08 46.71 -36.53
C GLN A 512 21.84 48.06 -35.83
N ARG A 513 21.79 48.07 -34.50
CA ARG A 513 21.54 49.28 -33.69
C ARG A 513 22.75 50.21 -33.62
N CYS A 514 23.94 49.67 -33.40
CA CYS A 514 25.14 50.47 -33.15
C CYS A 514 25.92 50.85 -34.43
N TYR A 515 25.66 50.15 -35.53
CA TYR A 515 26.36 50.37 -36.81
C TYR A 515 25.38 50.43 -38.00
N PRO A 516 24.36 51.32 -37.96
CA PRO A 516 23.36 51.40 -39.03
C PRO A 516 24.01 51.76 -40.38
N GLY A 517 23.48 51.19 -41.46
CA GLY A 517 23.93 51.43 -42.84
C GLY A 517 25.37 50.97 -43.14
N SER A 518 26.03 50.24 -42.23
CA SER A 518 27.42 49.78 -42.41
C SER A 518 27.56 48.52 -43.29
N MET A 519 26.44 47.84 -43.56
CA MET A 519 26.37 46.50 -44.19
C MET A 519 27.35 45.49 -43.57
N ILE A 520 27.63 45.61 -42.27
CA ILE A 520 28.44 44.65 -41.54
C ILE A 520 27.53 43.52 -41.07
N THR A 521 27.86 42.28 -41.44
CA THR A 521 27.19 41.06 -40.99
C THR A 521 28.24 40.08 -40.47
N LEU A 522 27.80 39.08 -39.71
CA LEU A 522 28.65 37.96 -39.34
C LEU A 522 28.94 37.09 -40.59
N GLU A 523 30.05 36.34 -40.58
CA GLU A 523 30.50 35.53 -41.73
C GLU A 523 29.71 34.23 -41.92
N PHE A 524 28.78 33.92 -41.02
CA PHE A 524 27.94 32.73 -41.03
C PHE A 524 26.52 33.11 -40.62
N THR A 525 25.55 32.33 -41.10
CA THR A 525 24.12 32.54 -40.88
C THR A 525 23.54 31.57 -39.84
N ILE A 526 22.26 31.74 -39.49
CA ILE A 526 21.54 30.79 -38.65
C ILE A 526 21.47 29.40 -39.32
N ASP A 527 21.30 29.34 -40.64
CA ASP A 527 21.26 28.07 -41.38
C ASP A 527 22.62 27.34 -41.31
N ASP A 528 23.73 28.10 -41.36
CA ASP A 528 25.06 27.54 -41.16
C ASP A 528 25.23 27.00 -39.74
N ILE A 529 24.75 27.71 -38.71
CA ILE A 529 24.77 27.23 -37.31
C ILE A 529 24.00 25.91 -37.20
N LEU A 530 22.78 25.85 -37.74
CA LEU A 530 21.96 24.63 -37.73
C LEU A 530 22.68 23.48 -38.44
N ALA A 531 23.32 23.75 -39.59
CA ALA A 531 24.13 22.78 -40.30
C ALA A 531 25.32 22.31 -39.46
N PHE A 532 26.04 23.22 -38.77
CA PHE A 532 27.16 22.85 -37.91
C PHE A 532 26.72 21.92 -36.77
N PHE A 533 25.67 22.27 -36.03
CA PHE A 533 25.17 21.45 -34.92
C PHE A 533 24.67 20.08 -35.40
N SER A 534 23.97 20.04 -36.55
CA SER A 534 23.48 18.80 -37.17
C SER A 534 24.62 17.89 -37.66
N ASP A 535 25.60 18.45 -38.38
CA ASP A 535 26.77 17.71 -38.85
C ASP A 535 27.55 17.08 -37.69
N ILE A 536 27.76 17.85 -36.61
CA ILE A 536 28.45 17.37 -35.41
C ILE A 536 27.68 16.22 -34.77
N ALA A 537 26.37 16.37 -34.59
CA ALA A 537 25.53 15.32 -34.01
C ALA A 537 25.37 14.07 -34.90
N ARG A 538 25.63 14.14 -36.21
CA ARG A 538 25.59 12.99 -37.13
C ARG A 538 26.95 12.29 -37.29
N SER A 539 28.03 12.98 -36.95
CA SER A 539 29.40 12.48 -37.07
C SER A 539 29.90 11.75 -35.83
N HIS A 540 29.11 11.79 -34.76
CA HIS A 540 29.28 11.09 -33.49
C HIS A 540 27.99 10.30 -33.22
#